data_AF-A0A7J4KMC1-F1
#
_entry.id   AF-A0A7J4KMC1-F1
#
_cell.length_a   1.000
_cell.length_b   1.000
_cell.length_c   1.000
_cell.angle_alpha   90.00
_cell.angle_beta   90.00
_cell.angle_gamma   90.00
#
_symmetry.space_group_name_H-M   'P 1'
#
loop_
_entity.id
_entity.type
_entity.pdbx_description
1 polymer ?
#
loop_
_entity_poly.entity_id
_entity_poly.type
_entity_poly.pdbx_seq_one_letter_code
_entity_poly.pdbx_strand_id
1 'polypeptide(L)' 'MKKYILVNICALLVGIGILILFQNDSNVLYASVKFIGLCLTLVSAFLIICYFFGITLNKLE' A
#
# COMPACT_ATOMS: atom_id res chain seq x y z
N MET A 1 -4.56 17.46 -4.52
CA MET A 1 -3.69 16.40 -5.09
C MET A 1 -2.47 16.05 -4.22
N LYS A 2 -1.56 16.98 -3.85
CA LYS A 2 -0.33 16.65 -3.09
C LYS A 2 -0.56 15.92 -1.74
N LYS A 3 -1.63 16.25 -1.02
CA LYS A 3 -2.00 15.58 0.24
C LYS A 3 -2.29 14.08 0.07
N TYR A 4 -2.94 13.68 -1.03
CA TYR A 4 -3.30 12.27 -1.30
C TYR A 4 -2.09 11.41 -1.67
N ILE A 5 -1.08 12.00 -2.33
CA ILE A 5 0.18 11.32 -2.63
C ILE A 5 0.95 11.03 -1.33
N LEU A 6 1.01 12.03 -0.44
CA LEU A 6 1.67 11.87 0.86
C LEU A 6 1.01 10.73 1.68
N VAL A 7 -0.32 10.66 1.68
CA VAL A 7 -1.07 9.59 2.35
C VAL A 7 -0.78 8.21 1.73
N ASN A 8 -0.73 8.10 0.40
CA ASN A 8 -0.38 6.85 -0.27
C ASN A 8 1.07 6.42 0.02
N ILE A 9 2.02 7.36 0.10
CA ILE A 9 3.41 7.05 0.47
C ILE A 9 3.49 6.57 1.93
N CYS A 10 2.79 7.21 2.85
CA CYS A 10 2.72 6.75 4.24
C CYS A 10 2.08 5.36 4.36
N ALA A 11 0.97 5.12 3.65
CA ALA A 11 0.32 3.81 3.62
C ALA A 11 1.24 2.72 3.04
N LEU A 12 2.03 3.04 2.01
CA LEU A 12 3.03 2.15 1.43
C LEU A 12 4.14 1.80 2.44
N LEU A 13 4.67 2.79 3.16
CA LEU A 13 5.68 2.56 4.21
C LEU A 13 5.14 1.69 5.35
N VAL A 14 3.88 1.89 5.77
CA VAL A 14 3.23 1.07 6.80
C VAL A 14 3.05 -0.37 6.30
N GLY A 15 2.59 -0.57 5.07
CA GLY A 15 2.43 -1.89 4.46
C GLY A 15 3.75 -2.67 4.36
N ILE A 16 4.83 -2.00 3.94
CA ILE A 16 6.19 -2.57 3.91
C ILE A 16 6.68 -2.87 5.33
N GLY A 17 6.44 -1.98 6.30
CA GLY A 17 6.84 -2.19 7.70
C GLY A 17 6.21 -3.44 8.31
N ILE A 18 4.94 -3.70 8.01
CA ILE A 18 4.24 -4.94 8.44
C ILE A 18 4.89 -6.18 7.81
N LEU A 19 5.24 -6.13 6.52
CA LEU A 19 5.88 -7.27 5.85
C LEU A 19 7.27 -7.58 6.42
N ILE A 20 8.06 -6.55 6.73
CA ILE A 20 9.41 -6.70 7.30
C ILE A 20 9.34 -7.22 8.75
N LEU A 21 8.49 -6.63 9.59
CA LEU A 21 8.40 -6.99 11.01
C LEU A 21 8.00 -8.44 11.22
N PHE A 22 7.09 -8.96 10.39
CA PHE A 22 6.60 -10.32 10.54
C PHE A 22 7.32 -11.32 9.62
N GLN A 23 8.37 -10.94 8.88
CA GLN A 23 8.97 -11.77 7.82
C GLN A 23 9.25 -13.22 8.26
N ASN A 24 9.79 -13.41 9.47
CA ASN A 24 10.17 -14.72 10.00
C ASN A 24 9.05 -15.46 10.77
N ASP A 25 7.90 -14.83 10.98
CA ASP A 25 6.77 -15.46 11.66
C ASP A 25 5.96 -16.35 10.70
N SER A 26 5.91 -17.65 10.99
CA SER A 26 5.13 -18.66 10.26
C SER A 26 3.72 -18.86 10.84
N ASN A 27 3.34 -18.09 11.84
CA ASN A 27 2.04 -18.21 12.48
C ASN A 27 0.90 -17.80 11.52
N VAL A 28 -0.19 -18.56 11.52
CA VAL A 28 -1.32 -18.37 10.58
C VAL A 28 -1.98 -17.01 10.75
N LEU A 29 -2.06 -16.50 11.99
CA LEU A 29 -2.58 -15.16 12.29
C LEU A 29 -1.72 -14.06 11.65
N TYR A 30 -0.40 -14.20 11.69
CA TYR A 30 0.51 -13.25 11.07
C TYR A 30 0.54 -13.40 9.54
N ALA A 31 0.22 -14.57 8.99
CA ALA A 31 0.04 -14.75 7.55
C ALA A 31 -1.14 -13.89 7.01
N SER A 32 -2.26 -13.81 7.74
CA SER A 32 -3.37 -12.92 7.38
C SER A 32 -2.97 -11.44 7.46
N VAL A 33 -2.21 -11.05 8.48
CA VAL A 33 -1.70 -9.67 8.63
C VAL A 33 -0.71 -9.31 7.53
N LYS A 34 0.18 -10.23 7.15
CA LYS A 34 1.08 -10.08 5.98
C LYS A 34 0.29 -9.90 4.70
N PHE A 35 -0.76 -10.69 4.49
CA PHE A 35 -1.62 -10.58 3.32
C PHE A 35 -2.30 -9.21 3.22
N ILE A 36 -2.83 -8.70 4.34
CA ILE A 36 -3.42 -7.36 4.41
C ILE A 36 -2.36 -6.29 4.10
N GLY A 37 -1.16 -6.40 4.68
CA GLY A 37 -0.04 -5.48 4.40
C GLY A 37 0.38 -5.52 2.93
N LEU A 38 0.40 -6.69 2.31
CA LEU A 38 0.68 -6.90 0.88
C LEU A 38 -0.37 -6.22 0.00
N CYS A 39 -1.65 -6.44 0.28
CA CYS A 39 -2.76 -5.79 -0.43
C CYS A 39 -2.68 -4.26 -0.31
N LEU A 40 -2.43 -3.75 0.90
CA LEU A 40 -2.31 -2.31 1.14
C LEU A 40 -1.16 -1.69 0.34
N THR A 41 -0.01 -2.39 0.31
CA THR A 41 1.19 -1.96 -0.42
C THR A 41 0.94 -1.95 -1.92
N LEU A 42 0.30 -3.00 -2.47
CA LEU A 42 -0.05 -3.12 -3.88
C LEU A 42 -1.00 -2.01 -4.34
N VAL A 43 -2.07 -1.76 -3.57
CA VAL A 43 -3.06 -0.71 -3.90
C VAL A 43 -2.40 0.68 -3.85
N SER A 44 -1.62 0.96 -2.80
CA SER A 44 -0.92 2.24 -2.66
C SER A 44 0.11 2.46 -3.76
N ALA A 45 0.88 1.43 -4.13
CA ALA A 45 1.83 1.47 -5.24
C ALA A 45 1.13 1.73 -6.58
N PHE A 46 0.02 1.03 -6.84
CA PHE A 46 -0.78 1.22 -8.04
C PHE A 46 -1.31 2.65 -8.16
N LEU A 47 -1.86 3.21 -7.08
CA LEU A 47 -2.34 4.59 -7.05
C LEU A 47 -1.23 5.62 -7.31
N ILE A 48 -0.03 5.39 -6.78
CA ILE A 48 1.15 6.24 -7.05
C ILE A 48 1.58 6.14 -8.51
N ILE A 49 1.56 4.95 -9.10
CA ILE A 49 1.90 4.73 -10.51
C ILE A 49 0.88 5.42 -11.41
N CYS A 50 -0.43 5.25 -11.17
CA CYS A 50 -1.48 5.94 -11.92
C CYS A 50 -1.32 7.46 -11.86
N TYR A 51 -0.96 8.00 -10.69
CA TYR A 51 -0.65 9.41 -10.53
C TYR A 51 0.55 9.85 -11.39
N PHE A 52 1.64 9.07 -11.39
CA PHE A 52 2.85 9.37 -12.19
C PHE A 52 2.60 9.39 -13.70
N PHE A 53 1.78 8.45 -14.20
CA PHE A 53 1.41 8.41 -15.62
C PHE A 53 0.39 9.47 -16.01
N GLY A 54 -0.05 10.33 -15.07
CA GLY A 54 -1.10 11.31 -15.34
C GLY A 54 -2.42 10.65 -15.73
N ILE A 55 -2.60 9.37 -15.38
CA ILE A 55 -3.88 8.67 -15.52
C ILE A 55 -4.78 9.32 -14.49
N THR A 56 -5.43 10.39 -14.95
CA THR A 56 -6.32 11.16 -14.12
C THR A 56 -7.53 10.26 -13.94
N LEU A 57 -7.62 9.60 -12.77
CA LEU A 57 -8.83 8.89 -12.31
C LEU A 57 -9.97 9.89 -12.02
N ASN A 58 -10.06 10.98 -12.81
CA ASN A 58 -10.96 12.12 -12.66
C ASN A 58 -12.40 11.81 -13.08
N LYS A 59 -12.83 10.55 -13.02
CA LYS A 59 -14.21 10.13 -13.26
C LYS A 59 -14.71 9.11 -12.24
N LEU A 60 -14.11 9.08 -11.04
CA LEU A 60 -14.83 8.69 -9.85
C LEU A 60 -14.99 9.94 -8.98
N GLU A 61 -15.91 10.82 -9.38
CA GLU A 61 -16.66 11.62 -8.41
C GLU A 61 -17.60 10.70 -7.63
#